data_AF-U1X1U8-F1
#
_entry.id   AF-U1X1U8-F1
#
_cell.length_a   1.000
_cell.length_b   1.000
_cell.length_c   1.000
_cell.angle_alpha   90.00
_cell.angle_beta   90.00
_cell.angle_gamma   90.00
#
_symmetry.space_group_name_H-M   'P 1'
#
loop_
_entity.id
_entity.type
_entity.pdbx_description
1 polymer ?
#
loop_
_entity_poly.entity_id
_entity_poly.type
_entity_poly.pdbx_seq_one_letter_code
_entity_poly.pdbx_strand_id
1 'polypeptide(L)' 'MNIKRQTCSLCNGEGRTGGHECPACDGKGYIEVIADSEKQIDPFWDKLKLSDEPDF' A
#
# COMPACT_ATOMS: atom_id res chain seq x y z
N MET A 1 -4.02 -14.93 -2.34
CA MET A 1 -4.12 -13.49 -2.63
C MET A 1 -4.54 -12.80 -1.34
N ASN A 2 -3.67 -11.98 -0.74
CA ASN A 2 -4.00 -11.24 0.48
C ASN A 2 -4.61 -9.89 0.08
N ILE A 3 -5.93 -9.78 0.20
CA ILE A 3 -6.64 -8.53 -0.04
C ILE A 3 -6.67 -7.73 1.27
N LYS A 4 -6.07 -6.54 1.26
CA LYS A 4 -6.08 -5.61 2.38
C LYS A 4 -7.02 -4.47 2.06
N ARG A 5 -7.80 -4.05 3.04
CA ARG A 5 -8.64 -2.84 2.93
C ARG A 5 -7.82 -1.64 3.38
N GLN A 6 -7.73 -0.64 2.51
CA GLN A 6 -7.13 0.65 2.81
C GLN A 6 -8.22 1.72 2.80
N THR A 7 -8.18 2.62 3.77
CA THR A 7 -9.11 3.77 3.82
C THR A 7 -9.06 4.55 2.52
N CYS A 8 -10.22 4.88 1.96
CA CYS A 8 -10.28 5.69 0.75
C CYS A 8 -9.79 7.11 1.07
N SER A 9 -8.68 7.52 0.48
CA SER A 9 -8.08 8.84 0.71
C SER A 9 -8.93 10.00 0.18
N LEU A 10 -9.86 9.75 -0.76
CA LEU A 10 -10.71 10.80 -1.33
C LEU A 10 -11.80 11.24 -0.36
N CYS A 11 -12.50 10.28 0.26
CA CYS A 11 -13.53 10.55 1.26
C CYS A 11 -13.03 10.38 2.69
N ASN A 12 -11.75 10.09 2.90
CA ASN A 12 -11.15 9.81 4.22
C ASN A 12 -11.93 8.77 5.05
N GLY A 13 -12.51 7.76 4.39
CA GLY A 13 -13.32 6.74 5.07
C GLY A 13 -14.81 7.04 5.19
N GLU A 14 -15.28 8.23 4.79
CA GLU A 14 -16.69 8.60 4.95
C GLU A 14 -17.65 7.92 3.96
N GLY A 15 -17.13 7.35 2.86
CA GLY A 15 -17.96 6.78 1.78
C GLY A 15 -18.73 7.81 0.95
N ARG A 16 -18.63 9.09 1.29
CA ARG A 16 -19.30 10.19 0.60
C ARG A 16 -18.38 11.39 0.46
N THR A 17 -18.59 12.18 -0.58
CA THR A 17 -17.87 13.43 -0.82
C THR A 17 -18.86 14.47 -1.30
N GLY A 18 -18.90 15.63 -0.64
CA GLY A 18 -19.80 16.73 -1.02
C GLY A 18 -21.28 16.39 -0.97
N GLY A 19 -21.70 15.45 -0.10
CA GLY A 19 -23.10 15.03 0.03
C GLY A 19 -23.55 13.93 -0.95
N HIS A 20 -22.67 13.49 -1.85
CA HIS A 20 -22.92 12.40 -2.80
C HIS A 20 -22.01 11.19 -2.50
N GLU A 21 -22.38 10.02 -3.03
CA GLU A 21 -21.56 8.81 -2.89
C GLU A 21 -20.14 9.04 -3.45
N CYS A 22 -19.12 8.57 -2.72
CA CYS A 22 -17.74 8.77 -3.13
C CYS A 22 -17.42 7.89 -4.37
N PRO A 23 -17.09 8.48 -5.53
CA PRO A 23 -16.87 7.72 -6.76
C PRO A 23 -15.57 6.90 -6.74
N ALA A 24 -14.64 7.20 -5.83
CA ALA A 24 -13.37 6.47 -5.74
C ALA A 24 -13.47 5.16 -4.96
N CYS A 25 -14.53 4.97 -4.17
CA CYS A 25 -14.75 3.75 -3.41
C CYS A 25 -16.18 3.20 -3.54
N ASP A 26 -17.00 3.78 -4.44
CA ASP A 26 -18.40 3.42 -4.67
C ASP A 26 -19.18 3.32 -3.35
N GLY A 27 -19.05 4.34 -2.50
CA GLY A 27 -19.76 4.39 -1.22
C GLY A 27 -19.14 3.58 -0.08
N LYS A 28 -18.14 2.73 -0.34
CA LYS A 28 -17.62 1.77 0.66
C LYS A 28 -16.77 2.42 1.75
N GLY A 29 -16.15 3.57 1.47
CA GLY A 29 -15.20 4.22 2.37
C GLY A 29 -13.81 3.59 2.41
N TYR A 30 -13.60 2.46 1.73
CA TYR A 30 -12.31 1.79 1.61
C TYR A 30 -12.11 1.23 0.20
N ILE A 31 -10.84 1.04 -0.16
CA ILE A 31 -10.41 0.37 -1.37
C ILE A 31 -9.70 -0.93 -1.01
N GLU A 32 -9.93 -1.97 -1.79
CA GLU A 32 -9.29 -3.26 -1.65
C GLU A 32 -8.00 -3.26 -2.45
N VAL A 33 -6.88 -3.27 -1.75
CA VAL A 33 -5.54 -3.34 -2.33
C VAL A 33 -4.99 -4.73 -2.14
N ILE A 34 -4.37 -5.28 -3.17
CA ILE A 34 -3.66 -6.55 -3.06
C ILE A 34 -2.38 -6.25 -2.28
N ALA A 35 -2.35 -6.68 -1.02
CA ALA A 35 -1.15 -6.64 -0.20
C ALA A 35 -0.34 -7.90 -0.51
N ASP A 36 0.42 -7.84 -1.59
CA ASP A 36 1.50 -8.80 -1.79
C ASP A 36 2.59 -8.46 -0.77
N SER A 37 2.61 -9.19 0.34
CA SER A 37 3.68 -9.06 1.33
C SER A 37 5.02 -9.34 0.64
N GLU A 38 5.92 -8.35 0.71
CA GLU A 38 7.38 -8.50 0.58
C GLU A 38 7.99 -8.70 -0.82
N LYS A 39 8.03 -7.63 -1.63
CA LYS A 39 9.25 -7.31 -2.41
C LYS A 39 9.25 -5.89 -2.98
N GLN A 40 9.72 -4.94 -2.18
CA GLN A 40 10.57 -3.88 -2.72
C GLN A 40 11.99 -4.17 -2.25
N ILE A 41 12.61 -5.17 -2.88
CA ILE A 41 14.06 -5.19 -3.03
C ILE A 41 14.27 -4.56 -4.40
N ASP A 42 14.39 -3.25 -4.44
CA ASP A 42 14.96 -2.64 -5.64
C ASP A 42 16.43 -3.14 -5.72
N PRO A 43 16.88 -3.58 -6.90
CA PRO A 43 18.24 -4.09 -7.07
C PRO A 43 19.32 -2.99 -6.97
N PHE A 44 18.96 -1.75 -6.63
CA PHE A 44 19.90 -0.65 -6.49
C PHE A 44 20.52 -0.60 -5.08
N TRP A 45 19.74 -0.83 -4.01
CA TRP A 45 20.27 -0.79 -2.63
C TRP A 45 21.01 -2.06 -2.16
N ASP A 46 20.92 -3.17 -2.90
CA ASP A 46 21.60 -4.43 -2.54
C ASP A 46 23.14 -4.36 -2.67
N LYS A 47 23.68 -3.38 -3.41
CA LYS A 47 25.13 -3.14 -3.53
C LYS A 47 25.73 -2.26 -2.43
N LEU A 48 24.93 -1.70 -1.52
CA LEU A 48 25.41 -0.84 -0.44
C LEU A 48 25.37 -1.52 0.94
N LYS A 49 25.46 -2.87 0.98
CA LYS A 49 25.90 -3.63 2.16
C LYS A 49 27.39 -3.98 2.05
N LEU A 50 28.16 -3.03 1.51
CA LEU A 50 29.62 -3.03 1.54
C LEU A 50 30.05 -2.48 2.91
N SER A 51 30.10 -3.34 3.93
CA SER A 51 30.97 -3.27 5.12
C SER A 51 30.59 -4.44 6.04
N ASP A 52 31.60 -5.12 6.57
CA ASP A 52 31.55 -6.28 7.47
C ASP A 52 31.41 -7.65 6.78
N GLU A 53 32.49 -8.04 6.09
CA GLU A 53 32.83 -9.44 5.81
C GLU A 53 33.04 -10.22 7.13
N PRO A 54 32.47 -11.42 7.28
CA PRO A 54 33.05 -12.42 8.17
C PRO A 54 33.87 -13.44 7.36
N ASP A 55 35.18 -13.38 7.61
CA ASP A 55 36.19 -14.41 7.37
C ASP A 55 35.78 -15.73 8.04
N PHE A 56 35.49 -16.78 7.25
CA PHE A 56 36.00 -18.15 7.41
C PHE A 56 35.50 -19.10 6.30
#